data_AF-A0A6J6BXJ5-F1
#
_entry.id   AF-A0A6J6BXJ5-F1
#
_cell.length_a   1.000
_cell.length_b   1.000
_cell.length_c   1.000
_cell.angle_alpha   90.00
_cell.angle_beta   90.00
_cell.angle_gamma   90.00
#
_symmetry.space_group_name_H-M   'P 1'
#
loop_
_entity.id
_entity.type
_entity.pdbx_description
1 polymer ?
#
loop_
_entity_poly.entity_id
_entity_poly.type
_entity_poly.pdbx_seq_one_letter_code
_entity_poly.pdbx_strand_id
1 'polypeptide(L)'
;MAPAWPVRSMWGGVLGAWAVARGWDASTLSAHRWAAVAGVLVVAWVAVVVPWVQRWWPQPGAVPALIGGALFAVYCCVPETDQIPQVAVVVAIAVVVEVGARRSLPWWVTSALYAWVVWAGLFGATGRVSALVGALFAVWPFVLVPVACALVPAMRSGGDRSLVGTLPMGRLRVGWMPVGRLPVPAVVAAVGCAATVAVARTGALEPVPRPAVVAVVVAVAASTVVAVVIALVADRVTDRPPGQK
;
A
#
# COMPACT_ATOMS: atom_id res chain seq x y z
N MET A 1 -4.87 -18.14 15.28
CA MET A 1 -3.46 -17.92 14.87
C MET A 1 -3.45 -17.39 13.45
N ALA A 2 -2.81 -16.26 13.18
CA ALA A 2 -2.72 -15.78 11.80
C ALA A 2 -1.87 -16.79 11.00
N PRO A 3 -2.32 -17.26 9.81
CA PRO A 3 -1.65 -18.34 9.10
C PRO A 3 -0.20 -17.97 8.81
N ALA A 4 0.68 -18.97 8.75
CA ALA A 4 2.10 -18.76 8.52
C ALA A 4 2.32 -17.97 7.21
N TRP A 5 3.41 -17.20 7.14
CA TRP A 5 3.81 -16.43 5.96
C TRP A 5 3.62 -17.19 4.62
N PRO A 6 4.00 -18.48 4.50
CA PRO A 6 3.85 -19.21 3.23
C PRO A 6 2.41 -19.30 2.72
N VAL A 7 1.43 -19.49 3.62
CA VAL A 7 0.01 -19.62 3.26
C VAL A 7 -0.52 -18.30 2.70
N ARG A 8 -0.10 -17.17 3.25
CA ARG A 8 -0.52 -15.84 2.78
C ARG A 8 0.09 -15.50 1.44
N SER A 9 1.38 -15.79 1.27
CA SER A 9 2.08 -15.62 0.00
C SER A 9 1.46 -16.49 -1.09
N MET A 10 1.09 -17.73 -0.77
CA MET A 10 0.41 -18.64 -1.70
C MET A 10 -0.98 -18.12 -2.08
N TRP A 11 -1.77 -17.65 -1.10
CA TRP A 11 -3.08 -17.05 -1.35
C TRP A 11 -2.98 -15.82 -2.26
N GLY A 12 -2.08 -14.89 -1.93
CA GLY A 12 -1.86 -13.71 -2.77
C GLY A 12 -1.26 -14.05 -4.14
N GLY A 13 -0.44 -15.08 -4.23
CA GLY A 13 0.06 -15.62 -5.50
C GLY A 13 -1.06 -16.16 -6.38
N VAL A 14 -2.00 -16.93 -5.81
CA VAL A 14 -3.19 -17.44 -6.53
C VAL A 14 -4.08 -16.30 -7.00
N LEU A 15 -4.37 -15.33 -6.14
CA LEU A 15 -5.16 -14.15 -6.51
C LEU A 15 -4.48 -13.29 -7.56
N GLY A 16 -3.15 -13.13 -7.45
CA GLY A 16 -2.35 -12.41 -8.43
C GLY A 16 -2.34 -13.13 -9.78
N ALA A 17 -2.18 -14.46 -9.80
CA ALA A 17 -2.26 -15.27 -11.00
C ALA A 17 -3.66 -15.19 -11.63
N TRP A 18 -4.72 -15.17 -10.81
CA TRP A 18 -6.08 -14.95 -11.28
C TRP A 18 -6.25 -13.57 -11.94
N ALA A 19 -5.76 -12.49 -11.31
CA ALA A 19 -5.84 -11.14 -11.86
C ALA A 19 -5.10 -11.04 -13.20
N VAL A 20 -3.92 -11.63 -13.29
CA VAL A 20 -3.11 -11.70 -14.52
C VAL A 20 -3.80 -12.53 -15.59
N ALA A 21 -4.32 -13.72 -15.25
CA ALA A 21 -5.02 -14.58 -16.20
C ALA A 21 -6.25 -13.90 -16.79
N ARG A 22 -7.01 -13.16 -15.97
CA ARG A 22 -8.16 -12.37 -16.43
C ARG A 22 -7.79 -11.16 -17.27
N GLY A 23 -6.56 -10.65 -17.13
CA GLY A 23 -6.03 -9.58 -17.95
C GLY A 23 -5.28 -10.07 -19.18
N TRP A 24 -4.93 -11.36 -19.29
CA TRP A 24 -3.89 -11.85 -20.20
C TRP A 24 -4.16 -11.52 -21.67
N ASP A 25 -5.34 -11.89 -22.17
CA ASP A 25 -5.73 -11.67 -23.57
C ASP A 25 -6.19 -10.24 -23.84
N ALA A 26 -6.70 -9.58 -22.80
CA ALA A 26 -7.29 -8.25 -22.92
C ALA A 26 -6.29 -7.11 -22.67
N SER A 27 -5.03 -7.40 -22.34
CA SER A 27 -4.03 -6.39 -21.97
C SER A 27 -2.70 -6.55 -22.71
N THR A 28 -1.77 -5.61 -22.49
CA THR A 28 -0.40 -5.66 -23.05
C THR A 28 0.52 -6.66 -22.36
N LEU A 29 -0.01 -7.51 -21.47
CA LEU A 29 0.76 -8.50 -20.73
C LEU A 29 1.47 -9.51 -21.63
N SER A 30 0.88 -9.86 -22.78
CA SER A 30 1.50 -10.74 -23.78
C SER A 30 2.80 -10.18 -24.35
N ALA A 31 2.84 -8.86 -24.59
CA ALA A 31 4.03 -8.14 -25.04
C ALA A 31 4.99 -7.82 -23.88
N HIS A 32 4.50 -7.69 -22.65
CA HIS A 32 5.26 -7.25 -21.48
C HIS A 32 5.12 -8.24 -20.33
N ARG A 33 5.69 -9.44 -20.50
CA ARG A 33 5.60 -10.55 -19.53
C ARG A 33 6.09 -10.20 -18.12
N TRP A 34 7.00 -9.23 -17.99
CA TRP A 34 7.45 -8.74 -16.69
C TRP A 34 6.31 -8.16 -15.84
N ALA A 35 5.30 -7.54 -16.47
CA ALA A 35 4.16 -6.96 -15.77
C ALA A 35 3.20 -8.02 -15.23
N ALA A 36 3.14 -9.19 -15.86
CA ALA A 36 2.42 -10.34 -15.33
C ALA A 36 3.08 -10.80 -14.01
N VAL A 37 4.40 -10.99 -14.03
CA VAL A 37 5.16 -11.35 -12.83
C VAL A 37 5.01 -10.27 -11.74
N ALA A 38 5.13 -9.00 -12.10
CA ALA A 38 4.95 -7.88 -11.17
C ALA A 38 3.55 -7.86 -10.55
N GLY A 39 2.49 -8.07 -11.34
CA GLY A 39 1.11 -8.16 -10.85
C GLY A 39 0.92 -9.27 -9.81
N VAL A 40 1.48 -10.46 -10.06
CA VAL A 40 1.44 -11.57 -9.09
C VAL A 40 2.17 -11.19 -7.79
N LEU A 41 3.39 -10.66 -7.91
CA LEU A 41 4.22 -10.30 -6.77
C LEU A 41 3.58 -9.19 -5.92
N VAL A 42 2.95 -8.21 -6.55
CA VAL A 42 2.26 -7.10 -5.86
C VAL A 42 1.07 -7.61 -5.04
N VAL A 43 0.26 -8.52 -5.58
CA VAL A 43 -0.87 -9.11 -4.82
C VAL A 43 -0.36 -10.02 -3.69
N ALA A 44 0.68 -10.82 -3.95
CA ALA A 44 1.33 -11.64 -2.94
C ALA A 44 1.89 -10.80 -1.78
N TRP A 45 2.55 -9.68 -2.09
CA TRP A 45 3.05 -8.74 -1.10
C TRP A 45 1.94 -8.17 -0.21
N VAL A 46 0.83 -7.71 -0.82
CA VAL A 46 -0.29 -7.15 -0.04
C VAL A 46 -0.90 -8.20 0.87
N ALA A 47 -1.10 -9.44 0.41
CA ALA A 47 -1.64 -10.52 1.24
C ALA A 47 -0.78 -10.81 2.49
N VAL A 48 0.52 -10.64 2.35
CA VAL A 48 1.49 -10.81 3.40
C VAL A 48 1.52 -9.63 4.38
N VAL A 49 1.47 -8.41 3.87
CA VAL A 49 1.63 -7.16 4.63
C VAL A 49 0.36 -6.73 5.34
N VAL A 50 -0.83 -6.98 4.79
CA VAL A 50 -2.10 -6.53 5.38
C VAL A 50 -2.23 -6.87 6.87
N PRO A 51 -1.95 -8.10 7.34
CA PRO A 51 -2.02 -8.41 8.77
C PRO A 51 -1.07 -7.57 9.63
N TRP A 52 0.07 -7.13 9.09
CA TRP A 52 0.99 -6.24 9.79
C TRP A 52 0.43 -4.81 9.86
N VAL A 53 -0.11 -4.31 8.75
CA VAL A 53 -0.78 -3.01 8.72
C VAL A 53 -1.97 -2.98 9.69
N GLN A 54 -2.79 -4.03 9.73
CA GLN A 54 -3.90 -4.15 10.69
C GLN A 54 -3.44 -4.19 12.15
N ARG A 55 -2.24 -4.71 12.43
CA ARG A 55 -1.66 -4.72 13.78
C ARG A 55 -1.16 -3.34 14.20
N TRP A 56 -0.52 -2.60 13.30
CA TRP A 56 0.04 -1.27 13.59
C TRP A 56 -1.01 -0.15 13.48
N TRP A 57 -2.04 -0.34 12.66
CA TRP A 57 -3.15 0.58 12.48
C TRP A 57 -4.48 -0.16 12.64
N PRO A 58 -4.89 -0.45 13.89
CA PRO A 58 -6.06 -1.28 14.19
C PRO A 58 -7.40 -0.56 14.02
N GLN A 59 -7.42 0.64 13.42
CA GLN A 59 -8.67 1.36 13.20
C GLN A 59 -9.49 0.67 12.10
N PRO A 60 -10.76 0.33 12.35
CA PRO A 60 -11.64 -0.20 11.32
C PRO A 60 -11.77 0.81 10.17
N GLY A 61 -11.72 0.33 8.94
CA GLY A 61 -11.74 1.13 7.71
C GLY A 61 -10.36 1.54 7.19
N ALA A 62 -9.29 1.38 7.97
CA ALA A 62 -7.95 1.82 7.57
C ALA A 62 -7.41 1.11 6.32
N VAL A 63 -7.47 -0.24 6.30
CA VAL A 63 -6.97 -1.02 5.16
C VAL A 63 -7.86 -0.82 3.92
N PRO A 64 -9.20 -0.90 3.99
CA PRO A 64 -10.06 -0.55 2.86
C PRO A 64 -9.84 0.87 2.33
N ALA A 65 -9.61 1.86 3.20
CA ALA A 65 -9.27 3.23 2.76
C ALA A 65 -7.93 3.28 2.01
N LEU A 66 -6.94 2.50 2.44
CA LEU A 66 -5.66 2.36 1.75
C LEU A 66 -5.82 1.72 0.35
N ILE A 67 -6.67 0.70 0.25
CA ILE A 67 -7.08 0.11 -1.03
C ILE A 67 -7.79 1.16 -1.90
N GLY A 68 -8.66 1.99 -1.30
CA GLY A 68 -9.32 3.10 -1.98
C GLY A 68 -8.35 4.13 -2.54
N GLY A 69 -7.29 4.46 -1.79
CA GLY A 69 -6.21 5.32 -2.28
C GLY A 69 -5.44 4.71 -3.46
N ALA A 70 -5.16 3.40 -3.40
CA ALA A 70 -4.56 2.68 -4.52
C ALA A 70 -5.48 2.65 -5.76
N LEU A 71 -6.78 2.39 -5.57
CA LEU A 71 -7.78 2.43 -6.63
C LEU A 71 -7.89 3.81 -7.26
N PHE A 72 -7.88 4.87 -6.45
CA PHE A 72 -7.91 6.24 -6.94
C PHE A 72 -6.67 6.59 -7.78
N ALA A 73 -5.50 6.09 -7.39
CA ALA A 73 -4.29 6.20 -8.21
C ALA A 73 -4.45 5.44 -9.54
N VAL A 74 -4.99 4.22 -9.53
CA VAL A 74 -5.30 3.46 -10.76
C VAL A 74 -6.28 4.22 -11.65
N TYR A 75 -7.32 4.83 -11.08
CA TYR A 75 -8.25 5.69 -11.82
C TYR A 75 -7.57 6.91 -12.44
N CYS A 76 -6.61 7.52 -11.74
CA CYS A 76 -5.81 8.62 -12.28
C CYS A 76 -4.88 8.17 -13.43
N CYS A 77 -4.51 6.89 -13.51
CA CYS A 77 -3.78 6.33 -14.65
C CYS A 77 -4.71 6.06 -15.84
N VAL A 78 -5.85 5.42 -15.58
CA VAL A 78 -6.75 4.86 -16.61
C VAL A 78 -8.21 5.03 -16.22
N PRO A 79 -8.78 6.24 -16.38
CA PRO A 79 -10.15 6.51 -15.96
C PRO A 79 -11.21 5.80 -16.81
N GLU A 80 -10.88 5.34 -18.02
CA GLU A 80 -11.80 4.73 -18.99
C GLU A 80 -12.16 3.28 -18.67
N THR A 81 -11.64 2.72 -17.58
CA THR A 81 -11.81 1.30 -17.25
C THR A 81 -13.17 1.03 -16.60
N ASP A 82 -14.04 0.28 -17.28
CA ASP A 82 -15.42 -0.04 -16.83
C ASP A 82 -15.49 -0.77 -15.48
N GLN A 83 -14.43 -1.45 -15.07
CA GLN A 83 -14.41 -2.17 -13.79
C GLN A 83 -14.19 -1.23 -12.59
N ILE A 84 -13.62 -0.04 -12.77
CA ILE A 84 -13.26 0.87 -11.67
C ILE A 84 -14.48 1.28 -10.83
N PRO A 85 -15.62 1.70 -11.42
CA PRO A 85 -16.81 2.03 -10.64
C PRO A 85 -17.30 0.86 -9.77
N GLN A 86 -17.27 -0.36 -10.30
CA GLN A 86 -17.68 -1.55 -9.56
C GLN A 86 -16.75 -1.81 -8.37
N VAL A 87 -15.44 -1.75 -8.59
CA VAL A 87 -14.44 -1.92 -7.51
C VAL A 87 -14.57 -0.81 -6.47
N ALA A 88 -14.81 0.43 -6.89
CA ALA A 88 -14.99 1.57 -5.99
C ALA A 88 -16.19 1.39 -5.06
N VAL A 89 -17.32 0.89 -5.59
CA VAL A 89 -18.50 0.56 -4.79
C VAL A 89 -18.16 -0.53 -3.76
N VAL A 90 -17.47 -1.59 -4.15
CA VAL A 90 -17.09 -2.68 -3.23
C VAL A 90 -16.12 -2.20 -2.16
N VAL A 91 -15.15 -1.33 -2.50
CA VAL A 91 -14.24 -0.70 -1.53
C VAL A 91 -15.01 0.19 -0.55
N ALA A 92 -15.96 1.00 -1.04
CA ALA A 92 -16.80 1.83 -0.19
C ALA A 92 -17.65 0.99 0.76
N ILE A 93 -18.25 -0.11 0.27
CA ILE A 93 -18.97 -1.07 1.11
C ILE A 93 -18.03 -1.67 2.16
N ALA A 94 -16.81 -2.08 1.79
CA ALA A 94 -15.84 -2.61 2.74
C ALA A 94 -15.51 -1.61 3.86
N VAL A 95 -15.33 -0.32 3.54
CA VAL A 95 -15.15 0.75 4.54
C VAL A 95 -16.38 0.84 5.45
N VAL A 96 -17.58 0.93 4.88
CA VAL A 96 -18.83 1.06 5.65
C VAL A 96 -19.05 -0.15 6.56
N VAL A 97 -18.79 -1.36 6.07
CA VAL A 97 -18.89 -2.60 6.84
C VAL A 97 -17.89 -2.62 7.99
N GLU A 98 -16.61 -2.29 7.75
CA GLU A 98 -15.62 -2.28 8.82
C GLU A 98 -15.94 -1.23 9.89
N VAL A 99 -16.31 -0.02 9.48
CA VAL A 99 -16.65 1.08 10.39
C VAL A 99 -17.93 0.77 11.17
N GLY A 100 -18.97 0.25 10.49
CA GLY A 100 -20.25 -0.11 11.10
C GLY A 100 -20.14 -1.30 12.05
N ALA A 101 -19.43 -2.37 11.66
CA ALA A 101 -19.20 -3.54 12.50
C ALA A 101 -18.12 -3.33 13.56
N ARG A 102 -17.36 -2.22 13.49
CA ARG A 102 -16.18 -1.92 14.31
C ARG A 102 -15.16 -3.07 14.35
N ARG A 103 -15.05 -3.81 13.26
CA ARG A 103 -14.17 -4.98 13.10
C ARG A 103 -13.49 -4.88 11.75
N SER A 104 -12.18 -5.09 11.72
CA SER A 104 -11.44 -5.20 10.47
C SER A 104 -11.88 -6.45 9.70
N LEU A 105 -11.97 -6.35 8.39
CA LEU A 105 -12.20 -7.49 7.52
C LEU A 105 -11.00 -8.45 7.63
N PRO A 106 -11.26 -9.74 7.43
CA PRO A 106 -10.17 -10.70 7.45
C PRO A 106 -9.24 -10.44 6.27
N TRP A 107 -7.94 -10.61 6.51
CA TRP A 107 -6.86 -10.29 5.58
C TRP A 107 -7.05 -10.87 4.16
N TRP A 108 -7.66 -12.05 4.04
CA TRP A 108 -7.88 -12.71 2.76
C TRP A 108 -8.94 -11.99 1.90
N VAL A 109 -9.96 -11.38 2.52
CA VAL A 109 -10.98 -10.56 1.83
C VAL A 109 -10.35 -9.29 1.28
N THR A 110 -9.59 -8.58 2.10
CA THR A 110 -8.88 -7.36 1.68
C THR A 110 -7.83 -7.65 0.59
N SER A 111 -7.19 -8.83 0.64
CA SER A 111 -6.26 -9.27 -0.40
C SER A 111 -6.98 -9.53 -1.73
N ALA A 112 -8.15 -10.17 -1.69
CA ALA A 112 -8.98 -10.40 -2.88
C ALA A 112 -9.50 -9.09 -3.47
N LEU A 113 -9.94 -8.16 -2.62
CA LEU A 113 -10.36 -6.82 -3.03
C LEU A 113 -9.21 -6.07 -3.71
N TYR A 114 -8.00 -6.13 -3.15
CA TYR A 114 -6.83 -5.52 -3.77
C TYR A 114 -6.44 -6.22 -5.09
N ALA A 115 -6.55 -7.54 -5.19
CA ALA A 115 -6.34 -8.25 -6.45
C ALA A 115 -7.29 -7.79 -7.56
N TRP A 116 -8.54 -7.43 -7.21
CA TRP A 116 -9.48 -6.82 -8.13
C TRP A 116 -9.02 -5.44 -8.60
N VAL A 117 -8.48 -4.60 -7.70
CA VAL A 117 -7.85 -3.31 -8.07
C VAL A 117 -6.69 -3.51 -9.05
N VAL A 118 -5.82 -4.49 -8.78
CA VAL A 118 -4.69 -4.81 -9.67
C VAL A 118 -5.21 -5.29 -11.03
N TRP A 119 -6.23 -6.15 -11.07
CA TRP A 119 -6.83 -6.58 -12.34
C TRP A 119 -7.38 -5.39 -13.14
N ALA A 120 -8.12 -4.47 -12.50
CA ALA A 120 -8.62 -3.27 -13.16
C ALA A 120 -7.48 -2.41 -13.73
N GLY A 121 -6.38 -2.22 -12.99
CA GLY A 121 -5.21 -1.49 -13.47
C GLY A 121 -4.48 -2.17 -14.63
N LEU A 122 -4.30 -3.49 -14.57
CA LEU A 122 -3.67 -4.28 -15.64
C LEU A 122 -4.50 -4.27 -16.93
N PHE A 123 -5.82 -4.38 -16.80
CA PHE A 123 -6.76 -4.31 -17.92
C PHE A 123 -6.81 -2.90 -18.51
N GLY A 124 -6.89 -1.88 -17.65
CA GLY A 124 -6.96 -0.49 -18.07
C GLY A 124 -5.70 0.00 -18.80
N ALA A 125 -4.52 -0.46 -18.41
CA ALA A 125 -3.24 -0.02 -18.99
C ALA A 125 -2.95 -0.57 -20.39
N THR A 126 -3.98 -1.04 -21.11
CA THR A 126 -3.89 -1.53 -22.49
C THR A 126 -3.26 -0.50 -23.42
N GLY A 127 -2.22 -0.95 -24.13
CA GLY A 127 -1.50 -0.15 -25.12
C GLY A 127 -0.55 0.91 -24.55
N ARG A 128 -0.46 1.09 -23.22
CA ARG A 128 0.35 2.15 -22.60
C ARG A 128 1.21 1.64 -21.46
N VAL A 129 2.50 1.43 -21.74
CA VAL A 129 3.48 0.95 -20.74
C VAL A 129 3.67 1.94 -19.58
N SER A 130 3.57 3.25 -19.84
CA SER A 130 3.64 4.30 -18.81
C SER A 130 2.49 4.18 -17.79
N ALA A 131 1.26 3.96 -18.26
CA ALA A 131 0.09 3.74 -17.40
C ALA A 131 0.21 2.44 -16.59
N LEU A 132 0.81 1.39 -17.19
CA LEU A 132 1.06 0.11 -16.51
C LEU A 132 2.03 0.26 -15.33
N VAL A 133 3.10 1.04 -15.51
CA VAL A 133 4.04 1.37 -14.43
C VAL A 133 3.32 2.11 -13.30
N GLY A 134 2.49 3.11 -13.63
CA GLY A 134 1.68 3.83 -12.64
C GLY A 134 0.70 2.94 -11.88
N ALA A 135 0.01 2.03 -12.59
CA ALA A 135 -0.93 1.09 -11.99
C ALA A 135 -0.23 0.09 -11.04
N LEU A 136 0.93 -0.43 -11.42
CA LEU A 136 1.72 -1.31 -10.55
C LEU A 136 2.29 -0.56 -9.33
N PHE A 137 2.64 0.71 -9.50
CA PHE A 137 3.13 1.55 -8.40
C PHE A 137 2.04 1.87 -7.37
N ALA A 138 0.75 1.65 -7.66
CA ALA A 138 -0.35 1.83 -6.71
C ALA A 138 -0.21 1.00 -5.42
N VAL A 139 0.66 -0.02 -5.41
CA VAL A 139 1.03 -0.79 -4.22
C VAL A 139 1.81 0.01 -3.18
N TRP A 140 2.42 1.13 -3.56
CA TRP A 140 3.39 1.86 -2.74
C TRP A 140 2.92 2.20 -1.31
N PRO A 141 1.66 2.57 -1.00
CA PRO A 141 1.21 2.78 0.37
C PRO A 141 1.35 1.52 1.24
N PHE A 142 1.17 0.33 0.65
CA PHE A 142 1.39 -0.97 1.30
C PHE A 142 2.89 -1.33 1.43
N VAL A 143 3.80 -0.57 0.82
CA VAL A 143 5.25 -0.70 1.03
C VAL A 143 5.71 0.34 2.05
N LEU A 144 5.25 1.58 1.92
CA LEU A 144 5.72 2.71 2.72
C LEU A 144 5.30 2.60 4.19
N VAL A 145 4.05 2.19 4.46
CA VAL A 145 3.55 2.00 5.83
C VAL A 145 4.36 0.98 6.63
N PRO A 146 4.57 -0.28 6.18
CA PRO A 146 5.38 -1.23 6.94
C PRO A 146 6.83 -0.80 7.06
N VAL A 147 7.42 -0.17 6.03
CA VAL A 147 8.79 0.34 6.08
C VAL A 147 8.94 1.41 7.16
N ALA A 148 8.06 2.42 7.18
CA ALA A 148 8.09 3.47 8.20
C ALA A 148 7.89 2.89 9.61
N CYS A 149 6.93 1.97 9.77
CA CYS A 149 6.66 1.33 11.06
C CYS A 149 7.80 0.42 11.55
N ALA A 150 8.56 -0.21 10.65
CA ALA A 150 9.69 -1.09 11.00
C ALA A 150 11.01 -0.33 11.22
N LEU A 151 11.23 0.77 10.50
CA LEU A 151 12.47 1.55 10.58
C LEU A 151 12.59 2.33 11.90
N VAL A 152 11.50 2.89 12.43
CA VAL A 152 11.56 3.67 13.68
C VAL A 152 12.10 2.86 14.86
N PRO A 153 11.59 1.65 15.16
CA PRO A 153 12.15 0.82 16.22
C PRO A 153 13.59 0.39 15.95
N ALA A 154 13.93 0.03 14.71
CA ALA A 154 15.27 -0.44 14.35
C ALA A 154 16.34 0.65 14.53
N MET A 155 16.00 1.92 14.23
CA MET A 155 16.90 3.06 14.47
C MET A 155 17.12 3.33 15.96
N ARG A 156 16.19 2.95 16.84
CA ARG A 156 16.39 3.01 18.30
C ARG A 156 17.37 1.94 18.80
N SER A 157 17.28 0.73 18.27
CA SER A 157 18.16 -0.39 18.63
C SER A 157 19.60 -0.24 18.12
N GLY A 158 19.86 0.73 17.23
CA GLY A 158 21.21 1.05 16.77
C GLY A 158 22.15 1.62 17.85
N GLY A 159 21.63 1.93 19.04
CA GLY A 159 22.42 2.26 20.24
C GLY A 159 22.86 1.04 21.06
N ASP A 160 22.27 -0.13 20.84
CA ASP A 160 22.61 -1.35 21.58
C ASP A 160 22.67 -2.54 20.62
N ARG A 161 23.88 -2.81 20.11
CA ARG A 161 24.16 -3.88 19.15
C ARG A 161 24.07 -5.26 19.82
N SER A 162 22.85 -5.79 19.97
CA SER A 162 22.62 -7.23 20.12
C SER A 162 21.67 -7.71 19.03
N LEU A 163 22.23 -7.89 17.84
CA LEU A 163 21.57 -8.36 16.62
C LEU A 163 21.29 -9.87 16.62
N VAL A 164 20.93 -10.49 17.75
CA VAL A 164 20.47 -11.89 17.78
C VAL A 164 19.54 -12.07 18.98
N GLY A 165 18.25 -12.23 18.72
CA GLY A 165 17.28 -12.67 19.72
C GLY A 165 16.13 -11.69 19.91
N THR A 166 14.99 -12.02 19.32
CA THR A 166 13.67 -11.46 19.66
C THR A 166 13.53 -9.96 19.46
N LEU A 167 13.02 -9.54 18.29
CA LEU A 167 12.26 -8.29 18.19
C LEU A 167 11.22 -8.30 19.32
N PRO A 168 11.32 -7.43 20.35
CA PRO A 168 10.29 -7.37 21.36
C PRO A 168 9.05 -6.85 20.64
N MET A 169 8.10 -7.73 20.37
CA MET A 169 6.70 -7.41 20.06
C MET A 169 6.03 -6.75 21.29
N GLY A 170 6.72 -5.82 21.96
CA GLY A 170 6.12 -4.93 22.93
C GLY A 170 5.21 -3.97 22.17
N ARG A 171 4.02 -3.70 22.71
CA ARG A 171 3.07 -2.72 22.17
C ARG A 171 3.82 -1.44 21.78
N LEU A 172 4.07 -1.26 20.50
CA LEU A 172 4.49 0.03 19.97
C LEU A 172 3.34 0.97 20.30
N ARG A 173 3.54 1.84 21.30
CA ARG A 173 2.76 3.06 21.44
C ARG A 173 3.06 3.84 20.18
N VAL A 174 2.23 3.63 19.16
CA VAL A 174 2.26 4.41 17.92
C VAL A 174 2.03 5.85 18.36
N GLY A 175 3.07 6.67 18.25
CA GLY A 175 3.02 8.04 18.74
C GLY A 175 1.89 8.80 18.06
N TRP A 176 1.11 9.53 18.84
CA TRP A 176 0.08 10.43 18.31
C TRP A 176 0.76 11.75 17.98
N MET A 177 0.63 12.22 16.73
CA MET A 177 1.14 13.55 16.38
C MET A 177 0.28 14.65 17.03
N PRO A 178 0.90 15.79 17.43
CA PRO A 178 0.18 16.91 18.05
C PRO A 178 -0.60 17.76 17.02
N VAL A 179 -0.51 17.44 15.72
CA VAL A 179 -1.36 18.03 14.68
C VAL A 179 -2.63 17.17 14.58
N GLY A 180 -3.62 17.48 15.42
CA GLY A 180 -4.99 16.96 15.30
C GLY A 180 -5.12 15.43 15.17
N ARG A 181 -4.88 14.66 16.25
CA ARG A 181 -5.35 13.27 16.47
C ARG A 181 -5.17 12.23 15.34
N LEU A 182 -4.25 12.38 14.38
CA LEU A 182 -4.02 11.36 13.36
C LEU A 182 -2.89 10.40 13.77
N PRO A 183 -3.07 9.07 13.64
CA PRO A 183 -2.01 8.10 13.93
C PRO A 183 -0.93 8.15 12.83
N VAL A 184 0.35 7.99 13.18
CA VAL A 184 1.48 8.02 12.23
C VAL A 184 1.26 7.16 10.97
N PRO A 185 0.77 5.90 11.08
CA PRO A 185 0.45 5.09 9.91
C PRO A 185 -0.52 5.75 8.93
N ALA A 186 -1.47 6.56 9.40
CA ALA A 186 -2.42 7.28 8.54
C ALA A 186 -1.74 8.39 7.75
N VAL A 187 -0.84 9.15 8.40
CA VAL A 187 -0.10 10.22 7.73
C VAL A 187 0.86 9.63 6.70
N VAL A 188 1.58 8.56 7.05
CA VAL A 188 2.47 7.84 6.13
C VAL A 188 1.68 7.24 4.96
N ALA A 189 0.50 6.67 5.22
CA ALA A 189 -0.39 6.19 4.18
C ALA A 189 -0.82 7.30 3.22
N ALA A 190 -1.20 8.48 3.75
CA ALA A 190 -1.57 9.62 2.93
C ALA A 190 -0.41 10.10 2.04
N VAL A 191 0.82 10.14 2.57
CA VAL A 191 2.04 10.45 1.80
C VAL A 191 2.27 9.41 0.70
N GLY A 192 2.10 8.12 1.02
CA GLY A 192 2.17 7.04 0.04
C GLY A 192 1.13 7.17 -1.06
N CYS A 193 -0.12 7.46 -0.71
CA CYS A 193 -1.21 7.67 -1.68
C CYS A 193 -0.99 8.91 -2.54
N ALA A 194 -0.47 10.00 -1.98
CA ALA A 194 -0.13 11.18 -2.76
C ALA A 194 0.99 10.88 -3.78
N ALA A 195 2.01 10.13 -3.37
CA ALA A 195 3.07 9.66 -4.24
C ALA A 195 2.54 8.76 -5.37
N THR A 196 1.62 7.83 -5.08
CA THR A 196 1.03 7.00 -6.13
C THR A 196 0.19 7.79 -7.11
N VAL A 197 -0.59 8.76 -6.65
CA VAL A 197 -1.36 9.65 -7.53
C VAL A 197 -0.46 10.49 -8.42
N ALA A 198 0.65 11.01 -7.89
CA ALA A 198 1.62 11.78 -8.67
C ALA A 198 2.23 10.93 -9.80
N VAL A 199 2.69 9.72 -9.48
CA VAL A 199 3.22 8.78 -10.48
C VAL A 199 2.13 8.35 -11.47
N ALA A 200 0.92 8.10 -11.00
CA ALA A 200 -0.20 7.72 -11.83
C ALA A 200 -0.53 8.78 -12.89
N ARG A 201 -0.58 10.05 -12.47
CA ARG A 201 -0.78 11.17 -13.39
C ARG A 201 0.35 11.29 -14.41
N THR A 202 1.61 11.12 -14.01
CA THR A 202 2.72 11.12 -14.98
C THR A 202 2.60 9.97 -15.98
N GLY A 203 2.20 8.78 -15.52
CA GLY A 203 1.97 7.63 -16.39
C GLY A 203 0.82 7.82 -17.38
N ALA A 204 -0.22 8.57 -17.00
CA ALA A 204 -1.34 8.89 -17.87
C ALA A 204 -1.00 9.95 -18.94
N LEU A 205 -0.20 10.95 -18.58
CA LEU A 205 0.10 12.11 -19.42
C LEU A 205 1.21 11.85 -20.44
N GLU A 206 2.08 10.87 -20.20
CA GLU A 206 3.26 10.66 -21.01
C GLU A 206 3.18 9.41 -21.89
N PRO A 207 3.49 9.52 -23.20
CA PRO A 207 3.45 8.39 -24.13
C PRO A 207 4.68 7.47 -24.04
N VAL A 208 5.79 7.95 -23.45
CA VAL A 208 7.08 7.23 -23.36
C VAL A 208 7.27 6.72 -21.93
N PRO A 209 7.80 5.51 -21.69
CA PRO A 209 7.93 4.96 -20.33
C PRO A 209 8.99 5.66 -19.46
N ARG A 210 9.95 6.36 -20.06
CA ARG A 210 11.11 6.93 -19.34
C ARG A 210 10.71 7.88 -18.21
N PRO A 211 9.84 8.88 -18.41
CA PRO A 211 9.61 9.86 -17.36
C PRO A 211 8.60 9.36 -16.30
N ALA A 212 7.75 8.38 -16.63
CA ALA A 212 7.04 7.56 -15.63
C ALA A 212 8.00 6.82 -14.67
N VAL A 213 9.09 6.23 -15.17
CA VAL A 213 10.11 5.58 -14.32
C VAL A 213 10.85 6.62 -13.47
N VAL A 214 11.19 7.79 -14.01
CA VAL A 214 11.79 8.88 -13.24
C VAL A 214 10.85 9.34 -12.13
N ALA A 215 9.56 9.48 -12.43
CA ALA A 215 8.54 9.84 -11.45
C ALA A 215 8.48 8.82 -10.31
N VAL A 216 8.55 7.51 -10.61
CA VAL A 216 8.66 6.46 -9.59
C VAL A 216 9.87 6.68 -8.70
N VAL A 217 11.06 6.86 -9.28
CA VAL A 217 12.31 7.04 -8.51
C VAL A 217 12.21 8.26 -7.58
N VAL A 218 11.75 9.39 -8.10
CA VAL A 218 11.59 10.63 -7.33
C VAL A 218 10.52 10.46 -6.25
N ALA A 219 9.37 9.87 -6.58
CA ALA A 219 8.28 9.66 -5.64
C ALA A 219 8.69 8.72 -4.51
N VAL A 220 9.39 7.62 -4.81
CA VAL A 220 9.94 6.69 -3.81
C VAL A 220 10.90 7.42 -2.86
N ALA A 221 11.88 8.15 -3.40
CA ALA A 221 12.85 8.86 -2.59
C ALA A 221 12.18 9.92 -1.69
N ALA A 222 11.37 10.80 -2.29
CA ALA A 222 10.71 11.89 -1.57
C ALA A 222 9.74 11.37 -0.49
N SER A 223 8.86 10.43 -0.85
CA SER A 223 7.87 9.89 0.10
C SER A 223 8.51 9.08 1.23
N THR A 224 9.60 8.35 0.96
CA THR A 224 10.35 7.63 1.99
C THR A 224 10.99 8.60 2.98
N VAL A 225 11.67 9.64 2.49
CA VAL A 225 12.28 10.67 3.35
C VAL A 225 11.22 11.34 4.21
N VAL A 226 10.10 11.77 3.61
CA VAL A 226 9.00 12.41 4.33
C VAL A 226 8.40 11.46 5.37
N ALA A 227 8.14 10.20 5.03
CA ALA A 227 7.60 9.22 5.96
C ALA A 227 8.53 8.94 7.15
N VAL A 228 9.84 8.82 6.91
CA VAL A 228 10.84 8.64 7.96
C VAL A 228 10.91 9.86 8.88
N VAL A 229 10.92 11.08 8.32
CA VAL A 229 10.92 12.32 9.11
C VAL A 229 9.66 12.43 9.97
N ILE A 230 8.48 12.16 9.40
CA ILE A 230 7.20 12.13 10.13
C ILE A 230 7.28 11.15 11.29
N ALA A 231 7.74 9.94 11.03
CA ALA A 231 7.80 8.89 12.03
C ALA A 231 8.79 9.22 13.17
N LEU A 232 9.93 9.86 12.86
CA LEU A 232 10.90 10.34 13.86
C LEU A 232 10.38 11.54 14.67
N VAL A 233 9.66 12.48 14.05
CA VAL A 233 9.12 13.66 14.74
C VAL A 233 7.99 13.27 15.69
N ALA A 234 7.08 12.41 15.25
CA ALA A 234 5.99 11.92 16.09
C ALA A 234 6.50 11.25 17.36
N ASP A 235 7.63 10.54 17.24
CA ASP A 235 8.23 9.83 18.36
C ASP A 235 8.75 10.78 19.45
N ARG A 236 9.47 11.83 19.04
CA ARG A 236 10.01 12.85 19.96
C ARG A 236 8.91 13.60 20.73
N VAL A 237 7.72 13.74 20.13
CA VAL A 237 6.59 14.36 20.82
C VAL A 237 6.05 13.45 21.91
N THR A 238 6.02 12.14 21.69
CA THR A 238 5.52 11.18 22.68
C THR A 238 6.47 10.90 23.84
N ASP A 239 7.77 11.14 23.68
CA ASP A 239 8.77 10.96 24.73
C ASP A 239 8.89 12.17 25.68
N ARG A 240 8.25 13.31 25.39
CA ARG A 240 8.26 14.45 26.32
C ARG A 240 7.38 14.15 27.54
N PRO A 241 7.90 14.25 28.78
CA PRO A 241 7.10 14.07 29.98
C PRO A 241 5.98 15.12 30.03
N PRO A 242 4.77 14.76 30.51
CA PRO A 242 3.65 15.69 30.60
C PRO A 242 3.96 16.76 31.66
N GLY A 243 4.53 17.90 31.24
CA GLY A 243 4.84 19.00 32.15
C GLY A 243 5.85 20.03 31.68
N GLN A 244 6.67 19.76 30.66
CA GLN A 244 7.55 20.78 30.09
C GLN A 244 6.96 21.34 28.79
N LYS A 245 6.35 22.52 28.91
CA LYS A 245 6.09 23.42 27.78
C LYS A 245 7.38 24.15 27.42
#